data_AF-A0A176S6P2-F1
#
_entry.id   AF-A0A176S6P2-F1
#
_cell.length_a   1.000
_cell.length_b   1.000
_cell.length_c   1.000
_cell.angle_alpha   90.00
_cell.angle_beta   90.00
_cell.angle_gamma   90.00
#
_symmetry.space_group_name_H-M   'P 1'
#
loop_
_entity.id
_entity.type
_entity.pdbx_description
1 polymer ?
#
loop_
_entity_poly.entity_id
_entity_poly.type
_entity_poly.pdbx_seq_one_letter_code
_entity_poly.pdbx_strand_id
1 'polypeptide(L)'
;MNKNGKPRIIYPFGDKTTSIPMEDYQIDCQVFDSKNALENAVKEQWENKGLVVLVNTGMQHLSELQGWGEMIFRDFTTYEGGSAPRSKWSDKVFGIDDTPSNIDMCYHNEACYLPTFPRCFVIGSLACPREGGKTLASNNEVTSEAILATQVGQALKKKGMRYIRNMTDKYAGDQLVYKHWQDTFYTDSREEAEKYVKAQGWDYKWLPNGTLRT
;
A
#
# COMPACT_ATOMS: atom_id res chain seq x y z
N MET A 1 7.57 -18.53 -4.80
CA MET A 1 7.43 -20.01 -4.74
C MET A 1 8.70 -20.65 -4.19
N ASN A 2 8.60 -21.78 -3.49
CA ASN A 2 9.78 -22.59 -3.13
C ASN A 2 10.22 -23.48 -4.31
N LYS A 3 11.32 -24.24 -4.17
CA LYS A 3 11.85 -25.15 -5.22
C LYS A 3 10.83 -26.19 -5.75
N ASN A 4 9.67 -26.34 -5.08
CA ASN A 4 8.63 -27.31 -5.41
C ASN A 4 7.34 -26.64 -5.93
N GLY A 5 7.37 -25.36 -6.34
CA GLY A 5 6.23 -24.69 -6.95
C GLY A 5 5.07 -24.38 -5.99
N LYS A 6 5.24 -24.55 -4.67
CA LYS A 6 4.22 -24.13 -3.70
C LYS A 6 4.32 -22.63 -3.43
N PRO A 7 3.17 -21.92 -3.24
CA PRO A 7 3.16 -20.56 -2.69
C PRO A 7 3.95 -20.59 -1.39
N ARG A 8 4.96 -19.72 -1.31
CA ARG A 8 5.78 -19.63 -0.11
C ARG A 8 5.07 -18.59 0.73
N ILE A 9 4.33 -19.01 1.75
CA ILE A 9 3.81 -18.06 2.74
C ILE A 9 5.03 -17.32 3.27
N ILE A 10 5.12 -16.04 2.95
CA ILE A 10 6.17 -15.16 3.46
C ILE A 10 5.75 -14.85 4.90
N TYR A 11 6.04 -15.77 5.82
CA TYR A 11 6.02 -15.45 7.23
C TYR A 11 7.15 -14.45 7.49
N PRO A 12 6.90 -13.36 8.22
CA PRO A 12 7.94 -12.43 8.59
C PRO A 12 8.86 -13.16 9.58
N PHE A 13 10.08 -13.46 9.15
CA PHE A 13 11.23 -13.77 10.02
C PHE A 13 10.98 -14.81 11.13
N GLY A 14 10.99 -16.09 10.76
CA GLY A 14 11.11 -17.22 11.70
C GLY A 14 9.84 -18.07 11.86
N ASP A 15 9.91 -19.05 12.75
CA ASP A 15 8.87 -20.09 12.94
C ASP A 15 7.78 -19.70 13.95
N LYS A 16 7.81 -18.46 14.46
CA LYS A 16 6.86 -17.98 15.46
C LYS A 16 5.71 -17.23 14.81
N THR A 17 4.52 -17.79 14.89
CA THR A 17 3.27 -17.08 14.66
C THR A 17 2.98 -16.13 15.80
N THR A 18 3.18 -14.83 15.58
CA THR A 18 2.61 -13.76 16.42
C THR A 18 1.38 -13.21 15.70
N SER A 19 0.29 -13.99 15.67
CA SER A 19 -0.99 -13.51 15.18
C SER A 19 -1.71 -12.78 16.30
N ILE A 20 -2.12 -11.53 16.05
CA ILE A 20 -2.98 -10.78 16.96
C ILE A 20 -4.44 -11.11 16.58
N PRO A 21 -5.34 -11.32 17.56
CA PRO A 21 -6.75 -11.58 17.27
C PRO A 21 -7.38 -10.40 16.52
N MET A 22 -8.10 -10.69 15.43
CA MET A 22 -8.71 -9.63 14.61
C MET A 22 -9.89 -9.00 15.33
N GLU A 23 -10.59 -9.78 16.15
CA GLU A 23 -11.73 -9.38 16.98
C GLU A 23 -11.40 -8.18 17.88
N ASP A 24 -10.16 -8.05 18.33
CA ASP A 24 -9.72 -6.90 19.14
C ASP A 24 -9.75 -5.58 18.35
N TYR A 25 -9.81 -5.65 17.03
CA TYR A 25 -9.86 -4.49 16.14
C TYR A 25 -11.19 -4.37 15.40
N GLN A 26 -12.16 -5.25 15.66
CA GLN A 26 -13.44 -5.24 14.98
C GLN A 26 -14.46 -4.33 15.65
N ILE A 27 -15.13 -3.52 14.84
CA ILE A 27 -16.32 -2.77 15.22
C ILE A 27 -17.47 -3.25 14.33
N ASP A 28 -18.49 -3.83 14.96
CA ASP A 28 -19.74 -4.15 14.29
C ASP A 28 -20.57 -2.86 14.13
N CYS A 29 -20.79 -2.42 12.89
CA CYS A 29 -21.52 -1.19 12.64
C CYS A 29 -23.01 -1.26 13.01
N GLN A 30 -23.59 -2.46 13.18
CA GLN A 30 -25.03 -2.63 13.47
C GLN A 30 -25.40 -2.37 14.93
N VAL A 31 -24.41 -2.35 15.85
CA VAL A 31 -24.68 -2.15 17.28
C VAL A 31 -24.85 -0.68 17.67
N PHE A 32 -24.70 0.24 16.72
CA PHE A 32 -24.76 1.68 16.97
C PHE A 32 -26.08 2.27 16.47
N ASP A 33 -26.77 2.97 17.37
CA ASP A 33 -28.07 3.59 17.09
C ASP A 33 -27.95 4.91 16.28
N SER A 34 -26.75 5.43 16.10
CA SER A 34 -26.50 6.66 15.33
C SER A 34 -25.12 6.69 14.69
N LYS A 35 -25.02 7.44 13.58
CA LYS A 35 -23.74 7.67 12.88
C LYS A 35 -22.70 8.35 13.76
N ASN A 36 -23.11 9.29 14.62
CA ASN A 36 -22.18 10.00 15.52
C ASN A 36 -21.57 9.07 16.56
N ALA A 37 -22.37 8.14 17.12
CA ALA A 37 -21.86 7.16 18.08
C ALA A 37 -20.84 6.22 17.41
N LEU A 38 -21.15 5.75 16.19
CA LEU A 38 -20.23 4.93 15.39
C LEU A 38 -18.94 5.69 15.06
N GLU A 39 -19.04 6.93 14.57
CA GLU A 39 -17.89 7.76 14.22
C GLU A 39 -16.96 7.99 15.43
N ASN A 40 -17.54 8.22 16.62
CA ASN A 40 -16.75 8.37 17.85
C ASN A 40 -16.02 7.07 18.23
N ALA A 41 -16.69 5.93 18.17
CA ALA A 41 -16.07 4.64 18.48
C ALA A 41 -14.94 4.30 17.50
N VAL A 42 -15.13 4.59 16.21
CA VAL A 42 -14.11 4.42 15.17
C VAL A 42 -12.89 5.30 15.44
N LYS A 43 -13.10 6.58 15.77
CA LYS A 43 -12.00 7.51 16.12
C LYS A 43 -11.24 7.05 17.35
N GLU A 44 -11.95 6.72 18.42
CA GLU A 44 -11.34 6.27 19.68
C GLU A 44 -10.48 5.03 19.46
N GLN A 45 -10.99 4.03 18.71
CA GLN A 45 -10.20 2.84 18.44
C GLN A 45 -8.99 3.13 17.54
N TRP A 46 -9.16 3.98 16.54
CA TRP A 46 -8.05 4.41 15.68
C TRP A 46 -6.95 5.12 16.49
N GLU A 47 -7.31 6.04 17.38
CA GLU A 47 -6.37 6.76 18.23
C GLU A 47 -5.62 5.81 19.19
N ASN A 48 -6.33 4.82 19.75
CA ASN A 48 -5.75 3.89 20.71
C ASN A 48 -4.91 2.78 20.06
N LYS A 49 -5.29 2.31 18.87
CA LYS A 49 -4.75 1.08 18.28
C LYS A 49 -4.09 1.26 16.91
N GLY A 50 -4.34 2.37 16.22
CA GLY A 50 -3.85 2.63 14.86
C GLY A 50 -4.44 1.71 13.78
N LEU A 51 -5.45 0.91 14.11
CA LEU A 51 -6.14 -0.01 13.20
C LEU A 51 -7.61 -0.17 13.62
N VAL A 52 -8.50 -0.13 12.63
CA VAL A 52 -9.93 -0.38 12.80
C VAL A 52 -10.40 -1.30 11.67
N VAL A 53 -11.14 -2.35 12.03
CA VAL A 53 -11.79 -3.25 11.08
C VAL A 53 -13.29 -3.09 11.26
N LEU A 54 -13.95 -2.50 10.26
CA LEU A 54 -15.40 -2.34 10.30
C LEU A 54 -16.07 -3.55 9.67
N VAL A 55 -17.02 -4.16 10.38
CA VAL A 55 -17.82 -5.28 9.91
C VAL A 55 -19.31 -4.92 9.93
N ASN A 56 -20.10 -5.65 9.13
CA ASN A 56 -21.54 -5.41 8.98
C ASN A 56 -21.89 -3.95 8.65
N THR A 57 -21.05 -3.31 7.82
CA THR A 57 -21.16 -1.90 7.42
C THR A 57 -22.45 -1.58 6.66
N GLY A 58 -23.11 -2.59 6.09
CA GLY A 58 -24.25 -2.41 5.20
C GLY A 58 -23.89 -1.90 3.81
N MET A 59 -22.59 -1.69 3.52
CA MET A 59 -22.09 -1.17 2.25
C MET A 59 -22.56 -2.03 1.07
N GLN A 60 -23.17 -1.40 0.06
CA GLN A 60 -23.63 -2.07 -1.16
C GLN A 60 -22.76 -1.73 -2.38
N HIS A 61 -22.10 -0.56 -2.35
CA HIS A 61 -21.26 -0.06 -3.43
C HIS A 61 -19.88 0.36 -2.92
N LEU A 62 -18.83 0.03 -3.69
CA LEU A 62 -17.45 0.41 -3.33
C LEU A 62 -17.25 1.93 -3.24
N SER A 63 -18.07 2.72 -3.94
CA SER A 63 -18.04 4.19 -3.85
C SER A 63 -18.30 4.73 -2.44
N GLU A 64 -18.99 3.96 -1.58
CA GLU A 64 -19.27 4.33 -0.19
C GLU A 64 -18.02 4.25 0.70
N LEU A 65 -16.95 3.56 0.27
CA LEU A 65 -15.71 3.40 1.03
C LEU A 65 -15.08 4.73 1.45
N GLN A 66 -15.23 5.76 0.61
CA GLN A 66 -14.77 7.11 0.92
C GLN A 66 -15.38 7.62 2.22
N GLY A 67 -16.70 7.45 2.42
CA GLY A 67 -17.41 7.93 3.60
C GLY A 67 -16.96 7.26 4.89
N TRP A 68 -16.49 6.00 4.81
CA TRP A 68 -15.91 5.29 5.93
C TRP A 68 -14.53 5.84 6.31
N GLY A 69 -13.69 6.18 5.33
CA GLY A 69 -12.44 6.87 5.59
C GLY A 69 -12.62 8.27 6.19
N GLU A 70 -13.66 8.98 5.75
CA GLU A 70 -14.01 10.34 6.21
C GLU A 70 -14.38 10.43 7.69
N MET A 71 -14.67 9.29 8.33
CA MET A 71 -14.87 9.20 9.77
C MET A 71 -13.58 9.52 10.55
N ILE A 72 -12.41 9.21 9.99
CA ILE A 72 -11.12 9.44 10.66
C ILE A 72 -10.39 10.62 10.01
N PHE A 73 -10.30 10.66 8.68
CA PHE A 73 -9.53 11.65 7.94
C PHE A 73 -10.33 12.25 6.79
N ARG A 74 -10.29 13.56 6.63
CA ARG A 74 -10.97 14.28 5.53
C ARG A 74 -10.01 14.85 4.50
N ASP A 75 -8.72 14.82 4.79
CA ASP A 75 -7.63 15.36 3.97
C ASP A 75 -7.06 14.30 3.00
N PHE A 76 -7.89 13.75 2.11
CA PHE A 76 -7.44 12.75 1.12
C PHE A 76 -6.56 13.36 0.03
N THR A 77 -5.33 12.86 -0.07
CA THR A 77 -4.41 13.20 -1.15
C THR A 77 -4.84 12.60 -2.49
N THR A 78 -4.42 13.23 -3.60
CA THR A 78 -4.50 12.61 -4.93
C THR A 78 -3.43 11.54 -5.06
N TYR A 79 -3.76 10.42 -5.71
CA TYR A 79 -2.81 9.35 -5.97
C TYR A 79 -1.92 9.75 -7.17
N GLU A 80 -0.80 10.40 -6.90
CA GLU A 80 0.20 10.81 -7.88
C GLU A 80 1.51 10.04 -7.68
N GLY A 81 2.14 9.56 -8.76
CA GLY A 81 3.44 8.85 -8.71
C GLY A 81 3.40 7.41 -8.20
N GLY A 82 2.22 6.86 -7.90
CA GLY A 82 2.07 5.49 -7.43
C GLY A 82 2.33 4.42 -8.49
N SER A 83 2.69 3.22 -8.03
CA SER A 83 3.33 2.19 -8.84
C SER A 83 2.39 1.21 -9.57
N ALA A 84 1.07 1.40 -9.46
CA ALA A 84 0.04 0.55 -10.04
C ALA A 84 -0.98 1.37 -10.85
N PRO A 85 -1.44 0.92 -12.04
CA PRO A 85 -2.66 1.45 -12.65
C PRO A 85 -3.86 1.06 -11.77
N ARG A 86 -4.82 1.97 -11.55
CA ARG A 86 -6.02 1.65 -10.75
C ARG A 86 -7.29 1.98 -11.50
N SER A 87 -8.25 1.04 -11.53
CA SER A 87 -9.63 1.31 -11.94
C SER A 87 -10.25 2.34 -10.99
N LYS A 88 -10.85 3.42 -11.49
CA LYS A 88 -11.46 4.47 -10.65
C LYS A 88 -12.94 4.16 -10.43
N TRP A 89 -13.33 3.87 -9.18
CA TRP A 89 -14.72 3.60 -8.81
C TRP A 89 -15.46 4.87 -8.34
N SER A 90 -14.73 5.81 -7.74
CA SER A 90 -15.21 7.17 -7.42
C SER A 90 -14.01 8.14 -7.29
N ASP A 91 -14.23 9.39 -6.91
CA ASP A 91 -13.17 10.41 -6.84
C ASP A 91 -11.98 10.05 -5.94
N LYS A 92 -12.20 9.25 -4.91
CA LYS A 92 -11.18 8.82 -3.95
C LYS A 92 -11.11 7.30 -3.75
N VAL A 93 -11.86 6.54 -4.54
CA VAL A 93 -11.89 5.07 -4.47
C VAL A 93 -11.34 4.48 -5.75
N PHE A 94 -10.35 3.61 -5.57
CA PHE A 94 -9.57 3.00 -6.63
C PHE A 94 -9.50 1.48 -6.44
N GLY A 95 -9.53 0.73 -7.53
CA GLY A 95 -9.26 -0.71 -7.53
C GLY A 95 -7.79 -1.01 -7.30
N ILE A 96 -7.54 -2.20 -6.75
CA ILE A 96 -6.20 -2.73 -6.41
C ILE A 96 -5.95 -4.05 -7.15
N ASP A 97 -6.53 -4.20 -8.34
CA ASP A 97 -6.56 -5.42 -9.15
C ASP A 97 -5.33 -5.58 -10.08
N ASP A 98 -4.21 -4.93 -9.74
CA ASP A 98 -3.00 -4.88 -10.55
C ASP A 98 -2.08 -6.09 -10.36
N THR A 99 -2.25 -6.84 -9.27
CA THR A 99 -1.41 -7.99 -8.92
C THR A 99 -2.14 -9.31 -9.21
N PRO A 100 -1.53 -10.23 -9.99
CA PRO A 100 -2.07 -11.58 -10.21
C PRO A 100 -2.44 -12.30 -8.90
N SER A 101 -3.59 -12.97 -8.88
CA SER A 101 -4.15 -13.61 -7.67
C SER A 101 -3.31 -14.74 -7.08
N ASN A 102 -2.31 -15.23 -7.81
CA ASN A 102 -1.36 -16.26 -7.37
C ASN A 102 -0.07 -15.68 -6.75
N ILE A 103 0.02 -14.36 -6.58
CA ILE A 103 1.19 -13.67 -6.03
C ILE A 103 0.87 -13.16 -4.63
N ASP A 104 1.66 -13.59 -3.66
CA ASP A 104 1.65 -13.03 -2.31
C ASP A 104 2.40 -11.69 -2.32
N MET A 105 1.74 -10.62 -1.86
CA MET A 105 2.37 -9.31 -1.69
C MET A 105 3.28 -9.30 -0.46
N CYS A 106 4.47 -8.71 -0.60
CA CYS A 106 5.36 -8.47 0.53
C CYS A 106 4.79 -7.40 1.47
N TYR A 107 5.12 -7.49 2.76
CA TYR A 107 4.89 -6.39 3.69
C TYR A 107 5.58 -5.12 3.22
N HIS A 108 4.84 -4.02 3.24
CA HIS A 108 5.33 -2.68 2.91
C HIS A 108 4.44 -1.63 3.56
N ASN A 109 4.96 -0.40 3.66
CA ASN A 109 4.14 0.78 3.91
C ASN A 109 3.77 1.39 2.56
N GLU A 110 2.51 1.81 2.43
CA GLU A 110 2.01 2.39 1.18
C GLU A 110 2.84 3.60 0.78
N ALA A 111 3.34 3.60 -0.46
CA ALA A 111 4.17 4.67 -1.03
C ALA A 111 5.43 5.06 -0.22
N CYS A 112 6.00 4.16 0.60
CA CYS A 112 7.16 4.48 1.46
C CYS A 112 8.46 4.83 0.71
N TYR A 113 8.46 4.70 -0.61
CA TYR A 113 9.55 5.10 -1.50
C TYR A 113 9.43 6.56 -1.99
N LEU A 114 8.31 7.24 -1.69
CA LEU A 114 8.09 8.65 -2.02
C LEU A 114 8.42 9.55 -0.82
N PRO A 115 8.87 10.81 -1.04
CA PRO A 115 9.09 11.78 0.03
C PRO A 115 7.82 12.11 0.82
N THR A 116 6.67 12.11 0.12
CA THR A 116 5.34 12.30 0.70
C THR A 116 4.56 11.01 0.51
N PHE A 117 4.08 10.44 1.61
CA PHE A 117 3.34 9.17 1.64
C PHE A 117 2.08 9.32 2.51
N PRO A 118 1.05 8.50 2.29
CA PRO A 118 -0.19 8.61 3.04
C PRO A 118 0.02 8.28 4.52
N ARG A 119 -0.64 9.06 5.39
CA ARG A 119 -0.68 8.75 6.84
C ARG A 119 -1.54 7.53 7.15
N CYS A 120 -2.54 7.27 6.31
CA CYS A 120 -3.52 6.21 6.45
C CYS A 120 -4.05 5.87 5.06
N PHE A 121 -4.45 4.62 4.87
CA PHE A 121 -5.19 4.18 3.70
C PHE A 121 -6.35 3.30 4.16
N VAL A 122 -7.43 3.29 3.36
CA VAL A 122 -8.63 2.52 3.65
C VAL A 122 -8.79 1.48 2.55
N ILE A 123 -9.02 0.24 2.96
CA ILE A 123 -9.37 -0.85 2.07
C ILE A 123 -10.73 -1.40 2.45
N GLY A 124 -11.49 -1.81 1.44
CA GLY A 124 -12.81 -2.39 1.62
C GLY A 124 -13.09 -3.40 0.53
N SER A 125 -13.98 -4.33 0.84
CA SER A 125 -14.48 -5.30 -0.12
C SER A 125 -15.98 -5.48 0.03
N LEU A 126 -16.66 -5.72 -1.09
CA LEU A 126 -18.05 -6.17 -1.12
C LEU A 126 -18.16 -7.70 -1.08
N ALA A 127 -17.05 -8.42 -1.32
CA ALA A 127 -17.01 -9.88 -1.37
C ALA A 127 -15.73 -10.43 -0.73
N CYS A 128 -15.89 -11.40 0.16
CA CYS A 128 -14.75 -12.12 0.71
C CYS A 128 -14.40 -13.29 -0.24
N PRO A 129 -13.13 -13.47 -0.64
CA PRO A 129 -12.74 -14.64 -1.40
C PRO A 129 -12.95 -15.92 -0.58
N ARG A 130 -13.33 -17.01 -1.26
CA ARG A 130 -13.55 -18.32 -0.62
C ARG A 130 -12.29 -18.86 0.06
N GLU A 131 -11.12 -18.62 -0.55
CA GLU A 131 -9.81 -19.03 -0.07
C GLU A 131 -8.78 -17.94 -0.38
N GLY A 132 -7.76 -17.80 0.46
CA GLY A 132 -6.70 -16.81 0.26
C GLY A 132 -7.17 -15.36 0.44
N GLY A 133 -6.51 -14.42 -0.24
CA GLY A 133 -6.89 -12.99 -0.29
C GLY A 133 -6.87 -12.25 1.04
N LYS A 134 -6.14 -12.77 2.04
CA LYS A 134 -6.00 -12.12 3.35
C LYS A 134 -5.10 -10.91 3.21
N THR A 135 -5.58 -9.75 3.64
CA THR A 135 -4.70 -8.60 3.89
C THR A 135 -4.12 -8.73 5.29
N LEU A 136 -2.80 -8.85 5.36
CA LEU A 136 -2.09 -8.91 6.64
C LEU A 136 -1.65 -7.51 7.06
N ALA A 137 -1.80 -7.20 8.35
CA ALA A 137 -1.27 -6.00 8.98
C ALA A 137 -0.24 -6.37 10.05
N SER A 138 0.76 -5.51 10.26
CA SER A 138 1.77 -5.69 11.30
C SER A 138 1.99 -4.40 12.08
N ASN A 139 2.31 -4.51 13.37
CA ASN A 139 2.73 -3.34 14.14
C ASN A 139 4.17 -2.95 13.72
N ASN A 140 4.27 -1.83 13.03
CA ASN A 140 5.55 -1.31 12.54
C ASN A 140 6.43 -0.71 13.63
N GLU A 141 5.88 -0.27 14.76
CA GLU A 141 6.68 0.25 15.88
C GLU A 141 7.57 -0.86 16.42
N VAL A 142 6.96 -1.97 16.82
CA VAL A 142 7.67 -3.16 17.32
C VAL A 142 8.67 -3.70 16.28
N THR A 143 8.26 -3.74 15.01
CA THR A 143 9.14 -4.20 13.92
C THR A 143 10.33 -3.26 13.74
N SER A 144 10.11 -1.95 13.80
CA SER A 144 11.17 -0.94 13.67
C SER A 144 12.13 -0.98 14.84
N GLU A 145 11.64 -1.12 16.07
CA GLU A 145 12.47 -1.28 17.27
C GLU A 145 13.35 -2.53 17.17
N ALA A 146 12.78 -3.67 16.76
CA ALA A 146 13.51 -4.91 16.57
C ALA A 146 14.62 -4.77 15.50
N ILE A 147 14.33 -4.09 14.38
CA ILE A 147 15.33 -3.80 13.35
C ILE A 147 16.42 -2.90 13.92
N LEU A 148 16.05 -1.81 14.61
CA LEU A 148 16.98 -0.84 15.20
C LEU A 148 17.83 -1.44 16.30
N ALA A 149 17.42 -2.51 16.98
CA ALA A 149 18.26 -3.23 17.93
C ALA A 149 19.45 -3.95 17.27
N THR A 150 19.45 -4.11 15.94
CA THR A 150 20.53 -4.78 15.20
C THR A 150 21.59 -3.80 14.69
N GLN A 151 22.81 -4.30 14.46
CA GLN A 151 23.88 -3.51 13.82
C GLN A 151 23.48 -3.03 12.41
N VAL A 152 22.74 -3.85 11.66
CA VAL A 152 22.24 -3.50 10.32
C VAL A 152 21.24 -2.34 10.42
N GLY A 153 20.28 -2.42 11.35
CA GLY A 153 19.32 -1.33 11.56
C GLY A 153 19.98 -0.01 11.97
N GLN A 154 20.98 -0.05 12.84
CA GLN A 154 21.75 1.15 13.19
C GLN A 154 22.53 1.71 11.99
N ALA A 155 23.12 0.85 11.16
CA ALA A 155 23.79 1.27 9.94
C ALA A 155 22.81 1.91 8.93
N LEU A 156 21.61 1.34 8.76
CA LEU A 156 20.54 1.90 7.93
C LEU A 156 20.07 3.25 8.46
N LYS A 157 19.85 3.39 9.77
CA LYS A 157 19.49 4.67 10.40
C LYS A 157 20.55 5.75 10.15
N LYS A 158 21.83 5.40 10.25
CA LYS A 158 22.95 6.35 10.05
C LYS A 158 23.15 6.72 8.58
N LYS A 159 23.05 5.76 7.67
CA LYS A 159 23.37 5.96 6.24
C LYS A 159 22.17 6.34 5.38
N GLY A 160 20.95 6.11 5.87
CA GLY A 160 19.73 6.17 5.08
C GLY A 160 19.58 4.97 4.14
N MET A 161 18.56 5.05 3.28
CA MET A 161 18.28 4.08 2.23
C MET A 161 18.24 4.80 0.87
N ARG A 162 18.72 4.11 -0.17
CA ARG A 162 18.59 4.54 -1.56
C ARG A 162 17.74 3.52 -2.32
N TYR A 163 16.63 3.98 -2.87
CA TYR A 163 15.84 3.20 -3.81
C TYR A 163 16.37 3.43 -5.20
N ILE A 164 16.60 2.35 -5.95
CA ILE A 164 16.97 2.42 -7.37
C ILE A 164 15.88 1.68 -8.14
N ARG A 165 15.20 2.38 -9.05
CA ARG A 165 14.13 1.81 -9.86
C ARG A 165 14.52 1.88 -11.32
N ASN A 166 14.49 0.74 -12.01
CA ASN A 166 14.70 0.64 -13.45
C ASN A 166 13.33 0.47 -14.11
N MET A 167 12.81 1.54 -14.69
CA MET A 167 11.52 1.55 -15.37
C MET A 167 11.75 1.44 -16.88
N THR A 168 11.39 0.31 -17.46
CA THR A 168 11.59 0.07 -18.90
C THR A 168 10.65 0.94 -19.73
N ASP A 169 10.98 1.04 -21.01
CA ASP A 169 10.13 1.71 -21.99
C ASP A 169 9.02 0.74 -22.43
N LYS A 170 7.74 1.16 -22.32
CA LYS A 170 6.60 0.32 -22.69
C LYS A 170 6.60 -0.12 -24.16
N TYR A 171 7.33 0.58 -25.03
CA TYR A 171 7.44 0.27 -26.45
C TYR A 171 8.64 -0.63 -26.79
N ALA A 172 9.51 -0.93 -25.82
CA ALA A 172 10.73 -1.73 -26.03
C ALA A 172 10.49 -3.26 -25.95
N GLY A 173 9.25 -3.71 -25.75
CA GLY A 173 8.87 -5.13 -25.81
C GLY A 173 9.29 -5.97 -24.59
N ASP A 174 9.72 -5.34 -23.51
CA ASP A 174 10.09 -6.04 -22.27
C ASP A 174 8.83 -6.42 -21.47
N GLN A 175 8.67 -7.71 -21.14
CA GLN A 175 7.39 -8.27 -20.66
C GLN A 175 7.32 -8.51 -19.15
N LEU A 176 8.43 -8.34 -18.43
CA LEU A 176 8.51 -8.63 -17.00
C LEU A 176 8.96 -7.38 -16.22
N VAL A 177 8.08 -6.39 -16.19
CA VAL A 177 8.26 -5.21 -15.34
C VAL A 177 6.99 -4.87 -14.58
N TYR A 178 7.17 -4.39 -13.35
CA TYR A 178 6.06 -3.97 -12.51
C TYR A 178 5.31 -2.77 -13.10
N LYS A 179 6.04 -1.76 -13.59
CA LYS A 179 5.45 -0.59 -14.29
C LYS A 179 6.51 0.15 -15.09
N HIS A 180 6.18 0.50 -16.34
CA HIS A 180 7.03 1.28 -17.24
C HIS A 180 7.14 2.74 -16.78
N TRP A 181 8.11 3.48 -17.32
CA TRP A 181 8.28 4.89 -16.92
C TRP A 181 7.10 5.74 -17.39
N GLN A 182 6.55 5.45 -18.58
CA GLN A 182 5.42 6.18 -19.12
C GLN A 182 4.18 6.06 -18.23
N ASP A 183 3.91 4.85 -17.75
CA ASP A 183 2.77 4.62 -16.87
C ASP A 183 3.01 5.23 -15.48
N THR A 184 4.27 5.28 -15.03
CA THR A 184 4.64 5.83 -13.71
C THR A 184 4.43 7.34 -13.68
N PHE A 185 4.82 8.04 -14.73
CA PHE A 185 4.74 9.50 -14.82
C PHE A 185 3.52 9.99 -15.60
N TYR A 186 2.67 9.07 -16.07
CA TYR A 186 1.48 9.35 -16.89
C TYR A 186 1.79 10.24 -18.12
N THR A 187 2.92 9.96 -18.80
CA THR A 187 3.38 10.72 -19.96
C THR A 187 4.18 9.86 -20.92
N ASP A 188 4.12 10.16 -22.22
CA ASP A 188 4.98 9.57 -23.26
C ASP A 188 6.19 10.45 -23.60
N SER A 189 6.32 11.65 -23.00
CA SER A 189 7.47 12.55 -23.19
C SER A 189 8.54 12.30 -22.12
N ARG A 190 9.78 12.08 -22.57
CA ARG A 190 10.93 11.98 -21.67
C ARG A 190 11.15 13.28 -20.92
N GLU A 191 10.98 14.42 -21.58
CA GLU A 191 11.17 15.75 -21.01
C GLU A 191 10.22 16.03 -19.85
N GLU A 192 8.94 15.66 -19.98
CA GLU A 192 7.96 15.79 -18.89
C GLU A 192 8.27 14.82 -17.74
N ALA A 193 8.69 13.58 -18.02
CA ALA A 193 9.13 12.65 -16.98
C ALA A 193 10.35 13.19 -16.22
N GLU A 194 11.34 13.74 -16.93
CA GLU A 194 12.52 14.37 -16.32
C GLU A 194 12.18 15.57 -15.45
N LYS A 195 11.23 16.40 -15.89
CA LYS A 195 10.73 17.54 -15.12
C LYS A 195 10.08 17.08 -13.81
N TYR A 196 9.27 16.03 -13.85
CA TYR A 196 8.67 15.43 -12.65
C TYR A 196 9.75 14.94 -11.69
N VAL A 197 10.69 14.13 -12.18
CA VAL A 197 11.79 13.56 -11.39
C VAL A 197 12.65 14.66 -10.75
N LYS A 198 12.99 15.72 -11.50
CA LYS A 198 13.73 16.88 -10.98
C LYS A 198 12.94 17.64 -9.91
N ALA A 199 11.63 17.82 -10.10
CA ALA A 199 10.77 18.49 -9.13
C ALA A 199 10.68 17.71 -7.80
N GLN A 200 10.80 16.39 -7.84
CA GLN A 200 10.89 15.54 -6.65
C GLN A 200 12.30 15.47 -6.03
N GLY A 201 13.31 16.08 -6.67
CA GLY A 201 14.69 16.03 -6.23
C GLY A 201 15.36 14.67 -6.38
N TRP A 202 14.91 13.85 -7.34
CA TRP A 202 15.46 12.52 -7.59
C TRP A 202 16.61 12.57 -8.59
N ASP A 203 17.62 11.70 -8.37
CA ASP A 203 18.63 11.41 -9.37
C ASP A 203 17.99 10.62 -10.52
N TYR A 204 18.46 10.78 -11.76
CA TYR A 204 18.04 9.91 -12.86
C TYR A 204 19.08 9.72 -13.95
N LYS A 205 18.91 8.64 -14.72
CA LYS A 205 19.70 8.33 -15.91
C LYS A 205 18.89 7.51 -16.90
N TRP A 206 18.90 7.91 -18.17
CA TRP A 206 18.46 7.06 -19.28
C TRP A 206 19.54 6.02 -19.62
N LEU A 207 19.13 4.76 -19.70
CA LEU A 207 19.97 3.65 -20.16
C LEU A 207 19.85 3.48 -21.68
N PRO A 208 20.84 2.82 -22.35
CA PRO A 208 20.86 2.69 -23.81
C PRO A 208 19.61 2.05 -24.43
N ASN A 209 18.91 1.20 -23.66
CA ASN A 209 17.68 0.51 -24.08
C ASN A 209 16.40 1.33 -23.83
N GLY A 210 16.52 2.61 -23.46
CA GLY A 210 15.37 3.47 -23.16
C GLY A 210 14.78 3.32 -21.76
N THR A 211 15.36 2.47 -20.91
CA THR A 211 14.99 2.39 -19.48
C THR A 211 15.35 3.68 -18.75
N LEU A 212 14.41 4.23 -17.99
CA LEU A 212 14.68 5.29 -17.01
C LEU A 212 15.09 4.67 -15.67
N ARG A 213 16.29 5.00 -15.22
CA ARG A 213 16.72 4.73 -13.85
C ARG A 213 16.52 5.98 -13.01
N THR A 214 15.81 5.84 -11.89
CA THR A 214 15.77 6.82 -10.79
C THR A 214 16.42 6.22 -9.56
#